data_AF-A0A354XFE3-F1
#
_entry.id   AF-A0A354XFE3-F1
#
_cell.length_a   1.000
_cell.length_b   1.000
_cell.length_c   1.000
_cell.angle_alpha   90.00
_cell.angle_beta   90.00
_cell.angle_gamma   90.00
#
_symmetry.space_group_name_H-M   'P 1'
#
loop_
_entity.id
_entity.type
_entity.pdbx_description
1 polymer ?
#
loop_
_entity_poly.entity_id
_entity_poly.type
_entity_poly.pdbx_seq_one_letter_code
_entity_poly.pdbx_strand_id
1 'polypeptide(L)'
;MTNHGGKSVFIASAVIIFGLVIVGAAFPVAFGNAAEAALTSITELFGWFYLFSVFGFVVFLIGLALSKYGKVRLGPQDSTPSYSFFSWISMLLAAGFGVGLVFYGMAEPMTHYINPPYGDVPAESEAAARYAIQYSYFNWGIHQWAAFSVVGLIIAYFQFRKGQAGLVSSVLSSVTAKHPHVRPYASWLDVFAVVATVMGVATSLGLGVLQMNGGLNAVFGLPENGFWQFVILFVMFCAYMASTWSGLDKGIKRLSNLNMALCIGLMLYVLFTGPT
;
A
#
# COMPACT_ATOMS: atom_id res chain seq x y z
N MET A 1 14.06 -8.59 -27.25
CA MET A 1 13.07 -9.11 -26.27
C MET A 1 13.42 -10.56 -25.96
N THR A 2 14.23 -10.83 -24.94
CA THR A 2 14.53 -12.20 -24.51
C THR A 2 13.81 -12.47 -23.19
N ASN A 3 12.73 -13.23 -23.31
CA ASN A 3 11.78 -13.59 -22.26
C ASN A 3 12.32 -14.73 -21.36
N HIS A 4 13.46 -14.51 -20.69
CA HIS A 4 14.15 -15.57 -19.93
C HIS A 4 13.98 -15.48 -18.40
N GLY A 5 13.33 -14.43 -17.87
CA GLY A 5 13.13 -14.24 -16.43
C GLY A 5 11.69 -14.42 -15.92
N GLY A 6 10.68 -14.04 -16.72
CA GLY A 6 9.30 -13.91 -16.25
C GLY A 6 8.68 -15.22 -15.73
N LYS A 7 8.93 -16.34 -16.42
CA LYS A 7 8.45 -17.67 -15.97
C LYS A 7 9.09 -18.10 -14.65
N SER A 8 10.40 -17.87 -14.49
CA SER A 8 11.11 -18.22 -13.26
C SER A 8 10.66 -17.35 -12.09
N VAL A 9 10.46 -16.05 -12.31
CA VAL A 9 9.94 -15.13 -11.29
C VAL A 9 8.53 -15.55 -10.87
N PHE A 10 7.64 -15.80 -11.84
CA PHE A 10 6.29 -16.25 -11.55
C PHE A 10 6.25 -17.54 -10.73
N ILE A 11 6.98 -18.58 -11.15
CA ILE A 11 6.99 -19.87 -10.44
C ILE A 11 7.58 -19.70 -9.04
N ALA A 12 8.70 -18.99 -8.89
CA ALA A 12 9.33 -18.77 -7.59
C ALA A 12 8.41 -18.00 -6.63
N SER A 13 7.82 -16.88 -7.09
CA SER A 13 6.86 -16.11 -6.29
C SER A 13 5.63 -16.94 -5.93
N ALA A 14 5.06 -17.68 -6.88
CA ALA A 14 3.90 -18.52 -6.64
C ALA A 14 4.20 -19.60 -5.59
N VAL A 15 5.33 -20.30 -5.70
CA VAL A 15 5.73 -21.33 -4.71
C VAL A 15 5.89 -20.73 -3.32
N ILE A 16 6.52 -19.55 -3.18
CA ILE A 16 6.68 -18.88 -1.89
C ILE A 16 5.31 -18.49 -1.32
N ILE A 17 4.45 -17.85 -2.11
CA ILE A 17 3.13 -17.40 -1.67
C ILE A 17 2.25 -18.59 -1.27
N PHE A 18 2.13 -19.61 -2.13
CA PHE A 18 1.35 -20.80 -1.83
C PHE A 18 1.91 -21.57 -0.64
N GLY A 19 3.24 -21.64 -0.50
CA GLY A 19 3.88 -22.24 0.67
C GLY A 19 3.47 -21.53 1.97
N LEU A 20 3.53 -20.20 1.99
CA LEU A 20 3.09 -19.40 3.15
C LEU A 20 1.60 -19.59 3.44
N VAL A 21 0.75 -19.61 2.41
CA VAL A 21 -0.70 -19.86 2.57
C VAL A 21 -0.96 -21.24 3.15
N ILE A 22 -0.30 -22.28 2.64
CA ILE A 22 -0.48 -23.66 3.12
C ILE A 22 -0.03 -23.78 4.57
N VAL A 23 1.15 -23.25 4.92
CA VAL A 23 1.66 -23.29 6.30
C VAL A 23 0.75 -22.50 7.25
N GLY A 24 0.33 -21.30 6.85
CA GLY A 24 -0.58 -20.47 7.65
C GLY A 24 -1.95 -21.12 7.85
N ALA A 25 -2.49 -21.79 6.83
CA ALA A 25 -3.76 -22.52 6.92
C ALA A 25 -3.66 -23.81 7.74
N ALA A 26 -2.54 -24.54 7.62
CA ALA A 26 -2.34 -25.80 8.35
C ALA A 26 -1.99 -25.59 9.83
N PHE A 27 -1.27 -24.50 10.15
CA PHE A 27 -0.76 -24.22 11.51
C PHE A 27 -1.00 -22.75 11.92
N PRO A 28 -2.26 -22.28 12.00
CA PRO A 28 -2.57 -20.87 12.17
C PRO A 28 -1.99 -20.26 13.45
N VAL A 29 -2.09 -20.98 14.58
CA VAL A 29 -1.57 -20.49 15.88
C VAL A 29 -0.05 -20.41 15.88
N ALA A 30 0.64 -21.45 15.43
CA ALA A 30 2.10 -21.47 15.39
C ALA A 30 2.65 -20.44 14.39
N PHE A 31 1.99 -20.29 13.23
CA PHE A 31 2.35 -19.28 12.24
C PHE A 31 2.14 -17.87 12.78
N GLY A 32 1.02 -17.60 13.46
CA GLY A 32 0.75 -16.32 14.12
C GLY A 32 1.82 -15.97 15.16
N ASN A 33 2.15 -16.89 16.05
CA ASN A 33 3.19 -16.68 17.07
C ASN A 33 4.57 -16.43 16.44
N ALA A 34 4.91 -17.15 15.37
CA ALA A 34 6.17 -16.95 14.65
C ALA A 34 6.21 -15.59 13.94
N ALA A 35 5.09 -15.15 13.35
CA ALA A 35 4.97 -13.86 12.70
C ALA A 35 5.07 -12.71 13.72
N GLU A 36 4.44 -12.85 14.89
CA GLU A 36 4.54 -11.88 15.98
C GLU A 36 5.97 -11.80 16.54
N ALA A 37 6.62 -12.94 16.79
CA ALA A 37 8.02 -12.97 17.22
C ALA A 37 8.96 -12.31 16.20
N ALA A 38 8.75 -12.55 14.90
CA ALA A 38 9.49 -11.91 13.83
C ALA A 38 9.24 -10.40 13.78
N LEU A 39 7.97 -9.97 13.89
CA LEU A 39 7.60 -8.55 13.93
C LEU A 39 8.31 -7.84 15.09
N THR A 40 8.19 -8.36 16.31
CA THR A 40 8.83 -7.80 17.51
C THR A 40 10.34 -7.68 17.32
N SER A 41 10.99 -8.76 16.88
CA SER A 41 12.45 -8.78 16.64
C SER A 41 12.88 -7.73 15.61
N ILE A 42 12.14 -7.61 14.50
CA ILE A 42 12.45 -6.62 13.46
C ILE A 42 12.23 -5.21 13.98
N THR A 43 11.16 -4.96 14.73
CA THR A 43 10.88 -3.63 15.28
C THR A 43 11.93 -3.20 16.31
N GLU A 44 12.40 -4.11 17.15
CA GLU A 44 13.45 -3.83 18.15
C GLU A 44 14.80 -3.57 17.49
N LEU A 45 15.21 -4.41 16.53
CA LEU A 45 16.54 -4.33 15.91
C LEU A 45 16.63 -3.26 14.81
N PHE A 46 15.58 -3.10 14.02
CA PHE A 46 15.57 -2.27 12.80
C PHE A 46 14.60 -1.08 12.87
N GLY A 47 13.92 -0.83 13.99
CA GLY A 47 12.99 0.30 14.14
C GLY A 47 13.65 1.65 13.86
N TRP A 48 14.86 1.87 14.39
CA TRP A 48 15.64 3.09 14.12
C TRP A 48 15.96 3.23 12.63
N PHE A 49 16.37 2.13 11.97
CA PHE A 49 16.71 2.13 10.55
C PHE A 49 15.49 2.49 9.70
N TYR A 50 14.31 1.98 10.05
CA TYR A 50 13.06 2.33 9.39
C TYR A 50 12.77 3.83 9.51
N LEU A 51 12.84 4.40 10.71
CA LEU A 51 12.59 5.83 10.95
C LEU A 51 13.56 6.73 10.16
N PHE A 52 14.86 6.43 10.21
CA PHE A 52 15.87 7.19 9.45
C PHE A 52 15.71 7.02 7.94
N SER A 53 15.31 5.84 7.46
CA SER A 53 15.08 5.61 6.03
C SER A 53 13.92 6.44 5.51
N VAL A 54 12.78 6.43 6.21
CA VAL A 54 11.60 7.20 5.81
C VAL A 54 11.86 8.70 5.89
N PHE A 55 12.52 9.16 6.95
CA PHE A 55 12.98 10.55 7.04
C PHE A 55 13.94 10.91 5.89
N GLY A 56 14.89 10.03 5.59
CA GLY A 56 15.82 10.18 4.47
C GLY A 56 15.10 10.28 3.13
N PHE A 57 14.03 9.52 2.89
CA PHE A 57 13.21 9.63 1.68
C PHE A 57 12.54 11.00 1.56
N VAL A 58 11.99 11.54 2.65
CA VAL A 58 11.40 12.88 2.67
C VAL A 58 12.45 13.94 2.30
N VAL A 59 13.59 13.93 3.00
CA VAL A 59 14.69 14.88 2.74
C VAL A 59 15.21 14.75 1.31
N PHE A 60 15.40 13.52 0.82
CA PHE A 60 15.86 13.24 -0.53
C PHE A 60 14.90 13.79 -1.58
N LEU A 61 13.59 13.55 -1.45
CA LEU A 61 12.59 14.03 -2.40
C LEU A 61 12.48 15.55 -2.42
N ILE A 62 12.49 16.19 -1.25
CA ILE A 62 12.50 17.66 -1.15
C ILE A 62 13.77 18.21 -1.81
N GLY A 63 14.94 17.65 -1.49
CA GLY A 63 16.20 18.04 -2.10
C GLY A 63 16.19 17.86 -3.62
N LEU A 64 15.64 16.75 -4.11
CA LEU A 64 15.50 16.50 -5.54
C LEU A 64 14.59 17.53 -6.21
N ALA A 65 13.42 17.81 -5.63
CA ALA A 65 12.44 18.75 -6.15
C ALA A 65 12.99 20.18 -6.23
N LEU A 66 13.77 20.62 -5.24
CA LEU A 66 14.40 21.94 -5.22
C LEU A 66 15.67 22.03 -6.07
N SER A 67 16.31 20.90 -6.39
CA SER A 67 17.53 20.85 -7.19
C SER A 67 17.28 21.00 -8.69
N LYS A 68 18.37 21.08 -9.48
CA LYS A 68 18.35 20.99 -10.94
C LYS A 68 17.67 19.71 -11.47
N TYR A 69 17.64 18.63 -10.68
CA TYR A 69 17.06 17.35 -11.09
C TYR A 69 15.53 17.39 -11.06
N GLY A 70 14.90 18.24 -10.27
CA GLY A 70 13.44 18.44 -10.27
C GLY A 70 12.89 18.95 -11.61
N LYS A 71 13.75 19.51 -12.47
CA LYS A 71 13.39 19.97 -13.83
C LYS A 71 13.44 18.86 -14.88
N VAL A 72 13.94 17.67 -14.53
CA VAL A 72 14.04 16.55 -15.47
C VAL A 72 12.66 15.97 -15.73
N ARG A 73 12.24 15.96 -17.01
CA ARG A 73 10.99 15.32 -17.42
C ARG A 73 11.12 13.79 -17.38
N LEU A 74 10.10 13.12 -16.84
CA LEU A 74 9.97 11.66 -16.82
C LEU A 74 9.46 11.16 -18.17
N GLY A 75 10.32 11.28 -19.17
CA GLY A 75 10.02 11.03 -20.58
C GLY A 75 11.09 11.65 -21.48
N PRO A 76 10.90 11.62 -22.81
CA PRO A 76 11.70 12.44 -23.74
C PRO A 76 11.75 13.91 -23.32
N GLN A 77 12.78 14.65 -23.73
CA GLN A 77 12.94 16.06 -23.33
C GLN A 77 11.75 16.92 -23.76
N ASP A 78 11.13 16.57 -24.88
CA ASP A 78 10.05 17.34 -25.50
C ASP A 78 8.66 16.79 -25.14
N SER A 79 8.57 15.77 -24.28
CA SER A 79 7.29 15.17 -23.90
C SER A 79 6.44 16.10 -23.04
N THR A 80 5.13 16.10 -23.28
CA THR A 80 4.12 16.78 -22.46
C THR A 80 3.35 15.76 -21.59
N PRO A 81 2.76 16.19 -20.46
CA PRO A 81 1.94 15.31 -19.64
C PRO A 81 0.76 14.73 -20.41
N SER A 82 0.52 13.42 -20.26
CA SER A 82 -0.61 12.74 -20.90
C SER A 82 -1.97 13.08 -20.28
N TYR A 83 -1.97 13.57 -19.04
CA TYR A 83 -3.16 13.96 -18.29
C TYR A 83 -3.06 15.41 -17.85
N SER A 84 -4.21 16.10 -17.77
CA SER A 84 -4.27 17.42 -17.16
C SER A 84 -3.90 17.35 -15.69
N PHE A 85 -3.42 18.46 -15.13
CA PHE A 85 -3.00 18.52 -13.72
C PHE A 85 -4.11 18.08 -12.75
N PHE A 86 -5.34 18.56 -12.97
CA PHE A 86 -6.48 18.19 -12.14
C PHE A 86 -6.84 16.70 -12.24
N SER A 87 -6.80 16.14 -13.46
CA SER A 87 -7.01 14.70 -13.66
C SER A 87 -5.93 13.87 -12.98
N TRP A 88 -4.68 14.33 -13.03
CA TRP A 88 -3.56 13.65 -12.39
C TRP A 88 -3.67 13.64 -10.86
N ILE A 89 -3.97 14.78 -10.25
CA ILE A 89 -4.23 14.86 -8.79
C ILE A 89 -5.41 13.97 -8.39
N SER A 90 -6.49 13.98 -9.17
CA SER A 90 -7.66 13.14 -8.90
C SER A 90 -7.31 11.65 -8.96
N MET A 91 -6.48 11.23 -9.92
CA MET A 91 -6.00 9.85 -10.02
C MET A 91 -5.10 9.46 -8.83
N LEU A 92 -4.23 10.37 -8.38
CA LEU A 92 -3.39 10.12 -7.20
C LEU A 92 -4.23 9.93 -5.94
N LEU A 93 -5.21 10.81 -5.71
CA LEU A 93 -6.12 10.70 -4.58
C LEU A 93 -6.92 9.40 -4.65
N ALA A 94 -7.45 9.05 -5.83
CA ALA A 94 -8.20 7.82 -6.02
C ALA A 94 -7.37 6.56 -5.78
N ALA A 95 -6.08 6.58 -6.14
CA ALA A 95 -5.16 5.48 -5.85
C ALA A 95 -4.77 5.42 -4.36
N GLY A 96 -4.73 6.56 -3.67
CA GLY A 96 -4.38 6.66 -2.25
C GLY A 96 -5.50 6.27 -1.29
N PHE A 97 -6.77 6.50 -1.66
CA PHE A 97 -7.94 6.14 -0.85
C PHE A 97 -8.25 4.64 -0.92
N GLY A 98 -7.47 3.85 -0.17
CA GLY A 98 -7.68 2.42 0.01
C GLY A 98 -8.49 2.07 1.26
N VAL A 99 -8.70 0.76 1.45
CA VAL A 99 -9.33 0.18 2.65
C VAL A 99 -8.66 0.67 3.93
N GLY A 100 -7.34 0.85 3.91
CA GLY A 100 -6.58 1.32 5.07
C GLY A 100 -7.07 2.64 5.63
N LEU A 101 -7.45 3.61 4.78
CA LEU A 101 -7.93 4.91 5.26
C LEU A 101 -9.34 4.83 5.85
N VAL A 102 -10.21 3.97 5.32
CA VAL A 102 -11.56 3.77 5.86
C VAL A 102 -11.52 2.96 7.16
N PHE A 103 -10.57 2.03 7.29
CA PHE A 103 -10.37 1.24 8.50
C PHE A 103 -9.68 2.06 9.61
N TYR A 104 -8.45 2.50 9.35
CA TYR A 104 -7.60 3.17 10.33
C TYR A 104 -7.92 4.66 10.49
N GLY A 105 -8.59 5.30 9.54
CA GLY A 105 -8.95 6.72 9.64
C GLY A 105 -9.79 7.05 10.87
N MET A 106 -10.58 6.08 11.37
CA MET A 106 -11.26 6.18 12.67
C MET A 106 -10.57 5.33 13.74
N ALA A 107 -10.18 4.09 13.41
CA ALA A 107 -9.68 3.16 14.42
C ALA A 107 -8.37 3.61 15.07
N GLU A 108 -7.44 4.18 14.30
CA GLU A 108 -6.13 4.63 14.81
C GLU A 108 -6.24 5.81 15.79
N PRO A 109 -6.91 6.94 15.46
CA PRO A 109 -7.03 8.04 16.41
C PRO A 109 -7.85 7.62 17.64
N MET A 110 -8.90 6.81 17.50
CA MET A 110 -9.66 6.32 18.65
C MET A 110 -8.80 5.41 19.54
N THR A 111 -7.96 4.56 18.95
CA THR A 111 -7.04 3.70 19.72
C THR A 111 -6.02 4.54 20.48
N HIS A 112 -5.45 5.56 19.85
CA HIS A 112 -4.49 6.47 20.51
C HIS A 112 -5.14 7.39 21.55
N TYR A 113 -6.42 7.69 21.41
CA TYR A 113 -7.18 8.49 22.38
C TYR A 113 -7.45 7.69 23.68
N ILE A 114 -7.81 6.41 23.54
CA ILE A 114 -8.06 5.50 24.67
C ILE A 114 -6.74 5.01 25.28
N ASN A 115 -5.73 4.74 24.45
CA ASN A 115 -4.41 4.27 24.87
C ASN A 115 -3.31 5.17 24.27
N PRO A 116 -2.97 6.29 24.95
CA PRO A 116 -1.93 7.22 24.49
C PRO A 116 -0.58 6.53 24.23
N PRO A 117 0.07 6.74 23.07
CA PRO A 117 1.26 5.99 22.65
C PRO A 117 2.44 6.00 23.62
N TYR A 118 2.63 7.09 24.37
CA TYR A 118 3.74 7.26 25.31
C TYR A 118 3.35 7.07 26.78
N GLY A 119 2.05 6.88 27.09
CA GLY A 119 1.56 6.76 28.46
C GLY A 119 1.84 7.98 29.35
N ASP A 120 2.16 9.12 28.76
CA ASP A 120 2.55 10.38 29.40
C ASP A 120 1.37 11.34 29.62
N VAL A 121 0.21 11.03 29.03
CA VAL A 121 -1.04 11.77 29.20
C VAL A 121 -2.17 10.82 29.63
N PRO A 122 -3.16 11.30 30.41
CA PRO A 122 -4.31 10.48 30.77
C PRO A 122 -5.13 10.08 29.54
N ALA A 123 -5.57 8.82 29.50
CA ALA A 123 -6.52 8.32 28.51
C ALA A 123 -7.79 9.19 28.47
N GLU A 124 -8.37 9.32 27.28
CA GLU A 124 -9.62 10.05 27.04
C GLU A 124 -9.58 11.56 27.39
N SER A 125 -8.40 12.13 27.64
CA SER A 125 -8.23 13.56 27.90
C SER A 125 -8.10 14.40 26.62
N GLU A 126 -8.28 15.72 26.73
CA GLU A 126 -8.01 16.64 25.60
C GLU A 126 -6.57 16.50 25.07
N ALA A 127 -5.60 16.26 25.97
CA ALA A 127 -4.21 16.03 25.60
C ALA A 127 -4.05 14.73 24.79
N ALA A 128 -4.71 13.64 25.20
CA ALA A 128 -4.75 12.40 24.44
C ALA A 128 -5.40 12.58 23.06
N ALA A 129 -6.47 13.37 22.96
CA ALA A 129 -7.13 13.65 21.67
C ALA A 129 -6.19 14.39 20.70
N ARG A 130 -5.43 15.37 21.20
CA ARG A 130 -4.41 16.08 20.40
C ARG A 130 -3.31 15.13 19.92
N TYR A 131 -2.82 14.25 20.78
CA TYR A 131 -1.81 13.24 20.42
C TYR A 131 -2.33 12.25 19.38
N ALA A 132 -3.55 11.75 19.55
CA ALA A 132 -4.17 10.81 18.63
C ALA A 132 -4.21 11.33 17.18
N ILE A 133 -4.67 12.57 16.99
CA ILE A 133 -4.73 13.19 15.66
C ILE A 133 -3.32 13.50 15.12
N GLN A 134 -2.41 13.99 15.97
CA GLN A 134 -1.03 14.26 15.56
C GLN A 134 -0.33 12.99 15.03
N TYR A 135 -0.50 11.86 15.71
CA TYR A 135 0.06 10.57 15.30
C TYR A 135 -0.56 10.04 14.01
N SER A 136 -1.89 10.13 13.91
CA SER A 136 -2.60 9.72 12.70
C SER A 136 -2.12 10.53 11.49
N TYR A 137 -1.93 11.84 11.64
CA TYR A 137 -1.36 12.68 10.58
C TYR A 137 0.12 12.40 10.28
N PHE A 138 0.89 12.00 11.29
CA PHE A 138 2.28 11.60 11.07
C PHE A 138 2.37 10.33 10.22
N ASN A 139 1.54 9.32 10.52
CA ASN A 139 1.52 8.02 9.86
C ASN A 139 0.92 8.09 8.44
N TRP A 140 -0.16 8.85 8.25
CA TRP A 140 -0.87 8.98 6.96
C TRP A 140 -0.48 10.22 6.16
N GLY A 141 0.49 10.99 6.65
CA GLY A 141 0.99 12.21 6.04
C GLY A 141 2.17 12.00 5.10
N ILE A 142 3.08 12.97 5.08
CA ILE A 142 4.17 13.07 4.11
C ILE A 142 5.07 11.82 4.09
N HIS A 143 5.28 11.17 5.25
CA HIS A 143 6.16 10.01 5.40
C HIS A 143 5.73 8.82 4.52
N GLN A 144 4.45 8.46 4.53
CA GLN A 144 3.91 7.38 3.70
C GLN A 144 4.03 7.71 2.21
N TRP A 145 3.66 8.93 1.82
CA TRP A 145 3.73 9.38 0.44
C TRP A 145 5.16 9.50 -0.09
N ALA A 146 6.14 9.78 0.78
CA ALA A 146 7.54 9.82 0.40
C ALA A 146 8.05 8.43 -0.04
N ALA A 147 7.70 7.37 0.69
CA ALA A 147 8.07 6.01 0.29
C ALA A 147 7.51 5.63 -1.09
N PHE A 148 6.21 5.92 -1.33
CA PHE A 148 5.59 5.70 -2.64
C PHE A 148 6.23 6.55 -3.74
N SER A 149 6.55 7.81 -3.45
CA SER A 149 7.14 8.73 -4.40
C SER A 149 8.55 8.31 -4.81
N VAL A 150 9.38 7.81 -3.89
CA VAL A 150 10.72 7.28 -4.22
C VAL A 150 10.61 6.11 -5.19
N VAL A 151 9.81 5.10 -4.85
CA VAL A 151 9.66 3.89 -5.70
C VAL A 151 9.03 4.25 -7.05
N GLY A 152 7.97 5.06 -7.04
CA GLY A 152 7.30 5.54 -8.24
C GLY A 152 8.24 6.33 -9.16
N LEU A 153 9.06 7.21 -8.59
CA LEU A 153 10.05 7.99 -9.34
C LEU A 153 11.11 7.09 -9.97
N ILE A 154 11.61 6.10 -9.23
CA ILE A 154 12.59 5.14 -9.72
C ILE A 154 12.04 4.40 -10.94
N ILE A 155 10.85 3.81 -10.81
CA ILE A 155 10.22 3.05 -11.90
C ILE A 155 9.93 3.97 -13.09
N ALA A 156 9.32 5.14 -12.86
CA ALA A 156 8.99 6.10 -13.91
C ALA A 156 10.24 6.61 -14.65
N TYR A 157 11.35 6.84 -13.95
CA TYR A 157 12.59 7.25 -14.57
C TYR A 157 13.16 6.16 -15.48
N PHE A 158 13.27 4.91 -14.99
CA PHE A 158 13.81 3.83 -15.81
C PHE A 158 12.90 3.48 -16.99
N GLN A 159 11.58 3.48 -16.78
CA GLN A 159 10.61 3.14 -17.81
C GLN A 159 10.51 4.26 -18.87
N PHE A 160 10.20 5.49 -18.46
CA PHE A 160 9.86 6.56 -19.39
C PHE A 160 11.07 7.37 -19.86
N ARG A 161 12.10 7.55 -19.03
CA ARG A 161 13.31 8.30 -19.42
C ARG A 161 14.40 7.42 -20.01
N LYS A 162 14.57 6.18 -19.51
CA LYS A 162 15.61 5.24 -20.00
C LYS A 162 15.08 4.20 -20.98
N GLY A 163 13.78 4.11 -21.22
CA GLY A 163 13.19 3.15 -22.14
C GLY A 163 13.40 1.69 -21.72
N GLN A 164 13.62 1.45 -20.42
CA GLN A 164 13.80 0.11 -19.86
C GLN A 164 12.46 -0.51 -19.47
N ALA A 165 12.47 -1.80 -19.13
CA ALA A 165 11.29 -2.45 -18.59
C ALA A 165 10.91 -1.83 -17.23
N GLY A 166 9.61 -1.73 -16.94
CA GLY A 166 9.08 -1.28 -15.65
C GLY A 166 9.19 -2.34 -14.55
N LEU A 167 10.35 -2.96 -14.41
CA LEU A 167 10.66 -3.97 -13.41
C LEU A 167 11.42 -3.33 -12.24
N VAL A 168 11.26 -3.87 -11.04
CA VAL A 168 12.03 -3.42 -9.86
C VAL A 168 13.51 -3.72 -10.06
N SER A 169 13.82 -4.84 -10.72
CA SER A 169 15.18 -5.21 -11.10
C SER A 169 15.87 -4.23 -12.06
N SER A 170 15.11 -3.37 -12.77
CA SER A 170 15.68 -2.36 -13.69
C SER A 170 16.57 -1.34 -12.97
N VAL A 171 16.40 -1.17 -11.65
CA VAL A 171 17.28 -0.35 -10.82
C VAL A 171 18.72 -0.88 -10.83
N LEU A 172 18.90 -2.20 -10.93
CA LEU A 172 20.21 -2.83 -11.04
C LEU A 172 20.76 -2.83 -12.47
N SER A 173 20.08 -2.24 -13.46
CA SER A 173 20.56 -2.25 -14.85
C SER A 173 21.95 -1.61 -15.01
N SER A 174 22.23 -0.54 -14.26
CA SER A 174 23.54 0.14 -14.27
C SER A 174 24.64 -0.69 -13.60
N VAL A 175 24.30 -1.42 -12.53
CA VAL A 175 25.21 -2.29 -11.79
C VAL A 175 25.50 -3.56 -12.58
N THR A 176 24.46 -4.22 -13.09
CA THR A 176 24.58 -5.44 -13.89
C THR A 176 25.30 -5.22 -15.22
N ALA A 177 25.24 -4.01 -15.80
CA ALA A 177 26.05 -3.64 -16.96
C ALA A 177 27.55 -3.60 -16.65
N LYS A 178 27.94 -3.14 -15.45
CA LYS A 178 29.35 -3.13 -14.99
C LYS A 178 29.80 -4.47 -14.42
N HIS A 179 28.86 -5.24 -13.87
CA HIS A 179 29.09 -6.50 -13.17
C HIS A 179 28.10 -7.58 -13.65
N PRO A 180 28.38 -8.24 -14.79
CA PRO A 180 27.45 -9.20 -15.40
C PRO A 180 27.08 -10.39 -14.49
N HIS A 181 27.94 -10.73 -13.54
CA HIS A 181 27.70 -11.79 -12.55
C HIS A 181 26.55 -11.48 -11.58
N VAL A 182 26.12 -10.21 -11.46
CA VAL A 182 25.00 -9.79 -10.60
C VAL A 182 23.63 -10.07 -11.27
N ARG A 183 23.63 -10.29 -12.58
CA ARG A 183 22.41 -10.46 -13.38
C ARG A 183 21.46 -11.58 -12.90
N PRO A 184 21.95 -12.75 -12.42
CA PRO A 184 21.07 -13.78 -11.85
C PRO A 184 20.35 -13.32 -10.58
N TYR A 185 20.97 -12.46 -9.77
CA TYR A 185 20.39 -11.95 -8.53
C TYR A 185 19.33 -10.87 -8.77
N ALA A 186 19.36 -10.20 -9.92
CA ALA A 186 18.39 -9.17 -10.25
C ALA A 186 16.95 -9.72 -10.33
N SER A 187 16.77 -10.95 -10.81
CA SER A 187 15.44 -11.59 -10.85
C SER A 187 14.86 -11.89 -9.47
N TRP A 188 15.69 -12.04 -8.43
CA TRP A 188 15.20 -12.21 -7.05
C TRP A 188 14.59 -10.94 -6.48
N LEU A 189 15.03 -9.75 -6.93
CA LEU A 189 14.35 -8.49 -6.56
C LEU A 189 12.93 -8.44 -7.11
N ASP A 190 12.72 -8.93 -8.33
CA ASP A 190 11.37 -9.01 -8.91
C ASP A 190 10.51 -10.03 -8.14
N VAL A 191 11.09 -11.18 -7.73
CA VAL A 191 10.39 -12.16 -6.88
C VAL A 191 9.98 -11.53 -5.56
N PHE A 192 10.91 -10.83 -4.89
CA PHE A 192 10.64 -10.14 -3.63
C PHE A 192 9.56 -9.06 -3.79
N ALA A 193 9.61 -8.28 -4.86
CA ALA A 193 8.62 -7.25 -5.16
C ALA A 193 7.22 -7.85 -5.35
N VAL A 194 7.10 -8.98 -6.06
CA VAL A 194 5.82 -9.68 -6.24
C VAL A 194 5.31 -10.20 -4.91
N VAL A 195 6.15 -10.89 -4.12
CA VAL A 195 5.76 -11.42 -2.80
C VAL A 195 5.31 -10.29 -1.88
N ALA A 196 6.12 -9.23 -1.74
CA ALA A 196 5.80 -8.08 -0.91
C ALA A 196 4.47 -7.41 -1.32
N THR A 197 4.25 -7.27 -2.63
CA THR A 197 3.00 -6.69 -3.16
C THR A 197 1.79 -7.56 -2.85
N VAL A 198 1.89 -8.88 -3.08
CA VAL A 198 0.78 -9.81 -2.81
C VAL A 198 0.48 -9.85 -1.31
N MET A 199 1.49 -9.91 -0.45
CA MET A 199 1.29 -9.88 1.00
C MET A 199 0.65 -8.57 1.47
N GLY A 200 1.09 -7.41 0.96
CA GLY A 200 0.49 -6.11 1.29
C GLY A 200 -0.97 -5.98 0.83
N VAL A 201 -1.28 -6.47 -0.37
CA VAL A 201 -2.66 -6.51 -0.89
C VAL A 201 -3.52 -7.47 -0.06
N ALA A 202 -2.99 -8.62 0.33
CA ALA A 202 -3.69 -9.61 1.16
C ALA A 202 -4.06 -9.03 2.54
N THR A 203 -3.15 -8.29 3.19
CA THR A 203 -3.44 -7.59 4.45
C THR A 203 -4.58 -6.58 4.29
N SER A 204 -4.51 -5.74 3.25
CA SER A 204 -5.56 -4.74 2.98
C SER A 204 -6.91 -5.39 2.69
N LEU A 205 -6.92 -6.49 1.93
CA LEU A 205 -8.13 -7.26 1.62
C LEU A 205 -8.72 -7.90 2.89
N GLY A 206 -7.88 -8.51 3.73
CA GLY A 206 -8.29 -9.13 4.99
C GLY A 206 -8.94 -8.13 5.95
N LEU A 207 -8.33 -6.96 6.14
CA LEU A 207 -8.90 -5.86 6.93
C LEU A 207 -10.26 -5.41 6.37
N GLY A 208 -10.38 -5.31 5.04
CA GLY A 208 -11.63 -4.94 4.38
C GLY A 208 -12.75 -5.95 4.64
N VAL A 209 -12.43 -7.24 4.61
CA VAL A 209 -13.39 -8.32 4.91
C VAL A 209 -13.83 -8.27 6.36
N LEU A 210 -12.90 -8.09 7.30
CA LEU A 210 -13.21 -7.93 8.73
C LEU A 210 -14.13 -6.72 8.96
N GLN A 211 -13.81 -5.59 8.32
CA GLN A 211 -14.61 -4.37 8.41
C GLN A 211 -16.02 -4.54 7.84
N MET A 212 -16.15 -5.19 6.68
CA MET A 212 -17.45 -5.47 6.07
C MET A 212 -18.27 -6.44 6.95
N ASN A 213 -17.65 -7.47 7.51
CA ASN A 213 -18.37 -8.40 8.39
C ASN A 213 -18.87 -7.69 9.65
N GLY A 214 -18.05 -6.83 10.28
CA GLY A 214 -18.46 -6.03 11.43
C GLY A 214 -19.56 -5.01 11.10
N GLY A 215 -19.48 -4.36 9.94
CA GLY A 215 -20.55 -3.47 9.46
C GLY A 215 -21.86 -4.22 9.22
N LEU A 216 -21.81 -5.42 8.63
CA LEU A 216 -22.98 -6.27 8.43
C LEU A 216 -23.55 -6.79 9.76
N ASN A 217 -22.70 -7.07 10.75
CA ASN A 217 -23.14 -7.38 12.11
C ASN A 217 -23.89 -6.20 12.74
N ALA A 218 -23.32 -4.99 12.68
CA ALA A 218 -23.90 -3.80 13.28
C ALA A 218 -25.27 -3.42 12.66
N VAL A 219 -25.45 -3.59 11.36
CA VAL A 219 -26.68 -3.18 10.65
C VAL A 219 -27.71 -4.30 10.55
N PHE A 220 -27.28 -5.54 10.30
CA PHE A 220 -28.17 -6.67 10.00
C PHE A 220 -28.10 -7.81 11.03
N GLY A 221 -27.23 -7.72 12.04
CA GLY A 221 -27.06 -8.76 13.06
C GLY A 221 -26.36 -10.03 12.57
N LEU A 222 -25.67 -9.99 11.42
CA LEU A 222 -24.98 -11.16 10.88
C LEU A 222 -23.77 -11.55 11.75
N PRO A 223 -23.58 -12.84 12.09
CA PRO A 223 -22.43 -13.27 12.90
C PRO A 223 -21.07 -12.91 12.31
N GLU A 224 -20.11 -12.58 13.18
CA GLU A 224 -18.71 -12.39 12.81
C GLU A 224 -17.95 -13.72 12.92
N ASN A 225 -17.92 -14.49 11.83
CA ASN A 225 -17.24 -15.77 11.80
C ASN A 225 -16.64 -16.08 10.42
N GLY A 226 -15.79 -17.10 10.35
CA GLY A 226 -15.07 -17.47 9.13
C GLY A 226 -15.98 -17.80 7.94
N PHE A 227 -17.21 -18.27 8.20
CA PHE A 227 -18.18 -18.54 7.13
C PHE A 227 -18.62 -17.24 6.43
N TRP A 228 -19.03 -16.23 7.20
CA TRP A 228 -19.44 -14.93 6.63
C TRP A 228 -18.26 -14.19 6.00
N GLN A 229 -17.07 -14.26 6.59
CA GLN A 229 -15.85 -13.72 5.99
C GLN A 229 -15.54 -14.38 4.63
N PHE A 230 -15.69 -15.71 4.53
CA PHE A 230 -15.54 -16.43 3.26
C PHE A 230 -16.59 -16.02 2.23
N VAL A 231 -17.86 -15.86 2.64
CA VAL A 231 -18.93 -15.39 1.74
C VAL A 231 -18.63 -13.98 1.21
N ILE A 232 -18.18 -13.06 2.07
CA ILE A 232 -17.78 -11.71 1.65
C ILE A 232 -16.64 -11.77 0.64
N LEU A 233 -15.58 -12.54 0.94
CA LEU A 233 -14.46 -12.76 0.02
C LEU A 233 -14.91 -13.33 -1.33
N PHE A 234 -15.81 -14.31 -1.33
CA PHE A 234 -16.33 -14.91 -2.54
C PHE A 234 -17.13 -13.90 -3.39
N VAL A 235 -17.96 -13.07 -2.76
CA VAL A 235 -18.70 -12.00 -3.45
C VAL A 235 -17.74 -10.96 -4.03
N MET A 236 -16.72 -10.54 -3.27
CA MET A 236 -15.68 -9.62 -3.74
C MET A 236 -14.91 -10.20 -4.93
N PHE A 237 -14.57 -11.49 -4.87
CA PHE A 237 -13.92 -12.21 -5.96
C PHE A 237 -14.79 -12.22 -7.23
N CYS A 238 -16.08 -12.55 -7.10
CA CYS A 238 -17.03 -12.50 -8.22
C CYS A 238 -17.14 -11.09 -8.82
N ALA A 239 -17.20 -10.05 -7.99
CA ALA A 239 -17.23 -8.66 -8.45
C ALA A 239 -15.93 -8.25 -9.18
N TYR A 240 -14.77 -8.69 -8.68
CA TYR A 240 -13.48 -8.50 -9.33
C TYR A 240 -13.41 -9.20 -10.69
N MET A 241 -13.86 -10.47 -10.77
CA MET A 241 -13.90 -11.23 -12.02
C MET A 241 -14.85 -10.60 -13.05
N ALA A 242 -16.01 -10.12 -12.62
CA ALA A 242 -16.93 -9.39 -13.50
C ALA A 242 -16.31 -8.08 -14.02
N SER A 243 -15.61 -7.33 -13.16
CA SER A 243 -14.90 -6.10 -13.53
C SER A 243 -13.81 -6.36 -14.57
N THR A 244 -12.98 -7.38 -14.35
CA THR A 244 -11.88 -7.74 -15.26
C THR A 244 -12.38 -8.21 -16.63
N TRP A 245 -13.47 -9.00 -16.67
CA TRP A 245 -14.06 -9.45 -17.94
C TRP A 245 -14.69 -8.30 -18.75
N SER A 246 -15.25 -7.29 -18.08
CA SER A 246 -15.82 -6.10 -18.75
C SER A 246 -14.79 -5.17 -19.42
N GLY A 247 -13.51 -5.49 -19.30
CA GLY A 247 -12.37 -4.71 -19.75
C GLY A 247 -11.75 -3.95 -18.59
N LEU A 248 -10.52 -4.33 -18.22
CA LEU A 248 -9.80 -3.85 -17.04
C LEU A 248 -9.81 -2.31 -16.93
N ASP A 249 -9.49 -1.61 -18.02
CA ASP A 249 -9.40 -0.14 -18.02
C ASP A 249 -10.76 0.54 -17.77
N LYS A 250 -11.86 -0.01 -18.33
CA LYS A 250 -13.20 0.53 -18.14
C LYS A 250 -13.75 0.20 -16.76
N GLY A 251 -13.52 -1.03 -16.29
CA GLY A 251 -13.93 -1.50 -14.96
C GLY A 251 -13.25 -0.72 -13.84
N ILE A 252 -11.92 -0.62 -13.88
CA ILE A 252 -11.12 0.15 -12.90
C ILE A 252 -11.58 1.61 -12.89
N LYS A 253 -11.73 2.25 -14.05
CA LYS A 253 -12.15 3.67 -14.10
C LYS A 253 -13.52 3.90 -13.48
N ARG A 254 -14.51 3.03 -13.76
CA ARG A 254 -15.86 3.16 -13.20
C ARG A 254 -15.88 2.94 -11.70
N LEU A 255 -15.25 1.86 -11.22
CA LEU A 255 -15.18 1.56 -9.79
C LEU A 255 -14.42 2.62 -9.02
N SER A 256 -13.31 3.12 -9.58
CA SER A 256 -12.52 4.21 -8.98
C SER A 256 -13.32 5.51 -8.85
N ASN A 257 -14.11 5.88 -9.86
CA ASN A 257 -14.95 7.07 -9.81
C ASN A 257 -16.08 6.92 -8.78
N LEU A 258 -16.72 5.74 -8.72
CA LEU A 258 -17.74 5.44 -7.72
C LEU A 258 -17.15 5.49 -6.30
N ASN A 259 -15.99 4.86 -6.09
CA ASN A 259 -15.28 4.89 -4.81
C ASN A 259 -15.00 6.33 -4.37
N MET A 260 -14.45 7.17 -5.26
CA MET A 260 -14.18 8.57 -4.95
C MET A 260 -15.46 9.33 -4.56
N ALA A 261 -16.56 9.13 -5.30
CA ALA A 261 -17.83 9.76 -4.99
C ALA A 261 -18.37 9.32 -3.63
N LEU A 262 -18.27 8.02 -3.29
CA LEU A 262 -18.67 7.49 -1.98
C LEU A 262 -17.79 8.03 -0.84
N CYS A 263 -16.48 8.09 -1.03
CA CYS A 263 -15.54 8.64 -0.04
C CYS A 263 -15.84 10.13 0.24
N ILE A 264 -15.99 10.94 -0.80
CA ILE A 264 -16.33 12.36 -0.66
C ILE A 264 -17.71 12.51 -0.02
N GLY A 265 -18.70 11.70 -0.45
CA GLY A 265 -20.03 11.71 0.13
C GLY A 265 -20.04 11.38 1.62
N LEU A 266 -19.31 10.35 2.04
CA LEU A 266 -19.16 9.96 3.44
C LEU A 266 -18.46 11.05 4.26
N MET A 267 -17.38 11.64 3.71
CA MET A 267 -16.66 12.74 4.35
C MET A 267 -17.57 13.95 4.58
N LEU A 268 -18.34 14.36 3.57
CA LEU A 268 -19.29 15.47 3.70
C LEU A 268 -20.42 15.13 4.67
N TYR A 269 -20.92 13.90 4.66
CA TYR A 269 -21.92 13.44 5.61
C TYR A 269 -21.42 13.56 7.04
N VAL A 270 -20.24 13.03 7.35
CA VAL A 270 -19.63 13.14 8.69
C VAL A 270 -19.33 14.59 9.05
N LEU A 271 -18.89 15.40 8.09
CA LEU A 271 -18.64 16.83 8.32
C LEU A 271 -19.93 17.57 8.71
N PHE A 272 -21.04 17.38 8.01
CA PHE A 272 -22.26 18.15 8.29
C PHE A 272 -23.14 17.57 9.42
N THR A 273 -23.04 16.27 9.69
CA THR A 273 -23.82 15.60 10.76
C THR A 273 -23.03 15.41 12.05
N GLY A 274 -21.71 15.52 11.99
CA GLY A 274 -20.82 15.44 13.13
C GLY A 274 -20.79 16.73 13.97
N PRO A 275 -20.03 16.74 15.07
CA PRO A 275 -19.88 17.91 15.93
C PRO A 275 -18.94 18.95 15.26
N THR A 276 -19.48 19.74 14.32
CA THR A 276 -18.81 20.91 13.71
C THR A 276 -18.81 22.16 14.56
#